data_AF-A0A8W8K8A1-F1
#
_entry.id   AF-A0A8W8K8A1-F1
#
_cell.length_a   1.000
_cell.length_b   1.000
_cell.length_c   1.000
_cell.angle_alpha   90.00
_cell.angle_beta   90.00
_cell.angle_gamma   90.00
#
_symmetry.space_group_name_H-M   'P 1'
#
loop_
_entity.id
_entity.type
_entity.pdbx_description
1 polymer ?
#
loop_
_entity_poly.entity_id
_entity_poly.type
_entity_poly.pdbx_seq_one_letter_code
_entity_poly.pdbx_strand_id
1 'polypeptide(L)'
;MINTFLLTIGCVVVLLSGQTSAWLLEKSHSQCHGGKPYYFGTTDLLCKLGRRSVRAPSRFSLGLSHGWILFDGEYFEWGVSGDSYHYGSTLTDADHCKTVRESQPAGYSQLDRACIEKCARSYKGRYGAYHLLTNNCHDFANRISEVLCNHTQCPGWCH
;
A
#
# COMPACT_ATOMS: atom_id res chain seq x y z
N MET A 1 -13.65 31.45 -58.44
CA MET A 1 -14.19 31.77 -57.10
C MET A 1 -13.80 30.66 -56.16
N ILE A 2 -12.96 30.94 -55.16
CA ILE A 2 -13.03 30.37 -53.80
C ILE A 2 -12.20 31.28 -52.92
N ASN A 3 -12.83 31.67 -51.82
CA ASN A 3 -12.38 32.60 -50.81
C ASN A 3 -11.69 31.82 -49.68
N THR A 4 -10.69 32.46 -49.10
CA THR A 4 -9.92 32.19 -47.88
C THR A 4 -10.71 31.51 -46.74
N PHE A 5 -10.15 30.45 -46.13
CA PHE A 5 -10.17 30.26 -44.68
C PHE A 5 -8.88 29.57 -44.21
N LEU A 6 -8.35 30.16 -43.15
CA LEU A 6 -7.03 29.98 -42.54
C LEU A 6 -6.87 28.69 -41.73
N LEU A 7 -5.60 28.37 -41.48
CA LEU A 7 -5.07 27.74 -40.26
C LEU A 7 -5.51 26.31 -39.95
N THR A 8 -4.63 25.35 -40.22
CA THR A 8 -4.16 24.47 -39.14
C THR A 8 -2.85 23.81 -39.53
N ILE A 9 -1.80 24.15 -38.76
CA ILE A 9 -0.83 23.21 -38.21
C ILE A 9 0.02 22.50 -39.28
N GLY A 10 1.22 22.98 -39.59
CA GLY A 10 2.32 22.96 -38.63
C GLY A 10 3.36 21.98 -39.15
N CYS A 11 4.37 22.55 -39.79
CA CYS A 11 5.63 21.97 -40.24
C CYS A 11 6.02 20.60 -39.64
N VAL A 12 6.07 19.59 -40.50
CA VAL A 12 7.29 18.88 -40.90
C VAL A 12 8.38 18.75 -39.81
N VAL A 13 8.51 17.49 -39.36
CA VAL A 13 9.73 16.77 -38.96
C VAL A 13 10.33 17.11 -37.62
N VAL A 14 10.11 16.21 -36.66
CA VAL A 14 11.21 15.68 -35.86
C VAL A 14 11.02 14.17 -35.66
N LEU A 15 11.82 13.41 -36.42
CA LEU A 15 12.32 12.10 -36.03
C LEU A 15 13.02 12.24 -34.67
N LEU A 16 12.34 11.91 -33.58
CA LEU A 16 12.96 11.64 -32.29
C LEU A 16 12.32 10.39 -31.70
N SER A 17 13.08 9.30 -31.80
CA SER A 17 13.30 8.34 -30.73
C SER A 17 12.28 8.37 -29.58
N GLY A 18 11.25 7.55 -29.70
CA GLY A 18 10.43 7.15 -28.56
C GLY A 18 10.19 5.66 -28.70
N GLN A 19 11.12 4.85 -28.20
CA GLN A 19 10.90 3.43 -27.99
C GLN A 19 9.51 3.27 -27.38
N THR A 20 8.62 2.56 -28.08
CA THR A 20 7.32 2.14 -27.55
C THR A 20 7.56 1.07 -26.48
N SER A 21 8.08 1.51 -25.35
CA SER A 21 8.18 0.72 -24.15
C SER A 21 7.05 1.19 -23.24
N ALA A 22 5.82 0.75 -23.55
CA ALA A 22 4.69 0.80 -22.62
C ALA A 22 4.88 -0.13 -21.39
N TRP A 23 6.14 -0.44 -21.07
CA TRP A 23 6.65 -0.96 -19.80
C TRP A 23 7.02 0.18 -18.83
N LEU A 24 6.72 1.44 -19.18
CA LEU A 24 6.89 2.62 -18.34
C LEU A 24 5.87 2.69 -17.20
N LEU A 25 5.98 1.79 -16.23
CA LEU A 25 5.76 2.04 -14.79
C LEU A 25 6.15 0.80 -13.97
N GLU A 26 7.33 0.24 -14.26
CA GLU A 26 8.05 -0.52 -13.24
C GLU A 26 8.51 0.51 -12.19
N LYS A 27 7.74 0.64 -11.11
CA LYS A 27 8.05 1.54 -10.01
C LYS A 27 9.38 1.10 -9.40
N SER A 28 10.44 1.83 -9.73
CA SER A 28 11.80 1.60 -9.24
C SER A 28 11.79 1.39 -7.72
N HIS A 29 12.12 0.17 -7.27
CA HIS A 29 12.29 -0.26 -5.88
C HIS A 29 13.56 0.32 -5.23
N SER A 30 13.92 1.58 -5.50
CA SER A 30 15.28 2.10 -5.28
C SER A 30 15.44 3.09 -4.12
N GLN A 31 14.59 3.09 -3.08
CA GLN A 31 14.71 4.13 -2.03
C GLN A 31 14.65 3.66 -0.56
N CYS A 32 14.11 2.49 -0.23
CA CYS A 32 14.06 2.00 1.15
C CYS A 32 15.21 1.01 1.40
N HIS A 33 16.42 1.52 1.69
CA HIS A 33 17.63 0.69 1.83
C HIS A 33 18.13 0.59 3.28
N GLY A 34 18.56 -0.62 3.66
CA GLY A 34 19.20 -0.92 4.94
C GLY A 34 18.23 -1.29 6.06
N GLY A 35 18.70 -2.14 6.98
CA GLY A 35 17.92 -2.64 8.10
C GLY A 35 17.07 -3.88 7.75
N LYS A 36 15.89 -4.00 8.36
CA LYS A 36 15.04 -5.19 8.27
C LYS A 36 14.03 -5.06 7.14
N PRO A 37 13.73 -6.14 6.39
CA PRO A 37 12.74 -6.07 5.33
C PRO A 37 11.31 -5.95 5.91
N TYR A 38 10.43 -5.28 5.17
CA TYR A 38 8.99 -5.31 5.41
C TYR A 38 8.24 -5.73 4.14
N TYR A 39 7.04 -6.28 4.32
CA TYR A 39 6.24 -6.86 3.25
C TYR A 39 4.81 -6.38 3.35
N PHE A 40 4.18 -6.10 2.20
CA PHE A 40 2.72 -6.04 2.15
C PHE A 40 2.13 -7.44 2.16
N GLY A 41 0.88 -7.51 2.59
CA GLY A 41 0.03 -8.63 2.29
C GLY A 41 -1.44 -8.31 2.41
N THR A 42 -2.24 -9.30 2.10
CA THR A 42 -3.69 -9.19 2.06
C THR A 42 -4.36 -10.44 2.62
N THR A 43 -5.48 -10.26 3.31
CA THR A 43 -6.41 -11.33 3.71
C THR A 43 -7.72 -11.16 2.94
N ASP A 44 -8.37 -12.26 2.52
CA ASP A 44 -9.63 -12.21 1.77
C ASP A 44 -10.75 -11.54 2.60
N LEU A 45 -11.33 -10.43 2.10
CA LEU A 45 -12.34 -9.67 2.83
C LEU A 45 -13.72 -10.34 2.82
N LEU A 46 -14.07 -11.07 1.75
CA LEU A 46 -15.32 -11.81 1.71
C LEU A 46 -15.31 -12.89 2.79
N CYS A 47 -14.18 -13.56 3.00
CA CYS A 47 -13.99 -14.48 4.11
C CYS A 47 -14.18 -13.78 5.47
N LYS A 48 -13.54 -12.62 5.70
CA LYS A 48 -13.74 -11.83 6.92
C LYS A 48 -15.20 -11.42 7.15
N LEU A 49 -15.96 -11.22 6.07
CA LEU A 49 -17.40 -10.91 6.11
C LEU A 49 -18.30 -12.16 6.14
N GLY A 50 -17.74 -13.36 6.34
CA GLY A 50 -18.49 -14.62 6.41
C GLY A 50 -19.03 -15.14 5.06
N ARG A 51 -18.56 -14.60 3.94
CA ARG A 51 -18.93 -15.00 2.58
C ARG A 51 -17.82 -15.87 1.97
N ARG A 52 -18.13 -17.10 1.54
CA ARG A 52 -17.18 -17.97 0.82
C ARG A 52 -16.71 -17.28 -0.47
N SER A 53 -15.40 -17.17 -0.66
CA SER A 53 -14.77 -16.59 -1.85
C SER A 53 -13.83 -17.58 -2.54
N VAL A 54 -14.02 -17.71 -3.86
CA VAL A 54 -13.10 -18.33 -4.82
C VAL A 54 -12.82 -17.25 -5.88
N ARG A 55 -11.98 -16.24 -5.60
CA ARG A 55 -11.54 -15.27 -6.62
C ARG A 55 -10.11 -14.77 -6.42
N ALA A 56 -9.50 -14.42 -7.55
CA ALA A 56 -8.10 -14.06 -7.71
C ALA A 56 -7.72 -12.69 -7.11
N PRO A 57 -6.44 -12.44 -6.82
CA PRO A 57 -6.00 -11.24 -6.10
C PRO A 57 -6.23 -9.94 -6.89
N SER A 58 -6.58 -8.86 -6.18
CA SER A 58 -6.70 -7.49 -6.69
C SER A 58 -5.83 -6.54 -5.88
N ARG A 59 -5.24 -5.53 -6.52
CA ARG A 59 -4.22 -4.59 -6.00
C ARG A 59 -4.72 -3.14 -5.98
N PHE A 60 -5.97 -2.90 -5.56
CA PHE A 60 -6.61 -1.59 -5.55
C PHE A 60 -7.00 -1.18 -4.12
N SER A 61 -7.04 0.11 -3.78
CA SER A 61 -7.57 0.62 -2.50
C SER A 61 -9.08 0.35 -2.33
N LEU A 62 -9.77 0.07 -3.45
CA LEU A 62 -11.12 -0.49 -3.54
C LEU A 62 -11.12 -2.04 -3.58
N GLY A 63 -10.00 -2.67 -3.24
CA GLY A 63 -9.82 -4.11 -3.28
C GLY A 63 -10.71 -4.80 -2.24
N LEU A 64 -11.31 -5.91 -2.64
CA LEU A 64 -12.08 -6.79 -1.75
C LEU A 64 -11.14 -7.64 -0.87
N SER A 65 -10.15 -7.01 -0.26
CA SER A 65 -9.17 -7.64 0.63
C SER A 65 -8.84 -6.71 1.80
N HIS A 66 -8.39 -7.28 2.91
CA HIS A 66 -7.89 -6.57 4.07
C HIS A 66 -6.37 -6.44 3.97
N GLY A 67 -5.85 -5.21 3.88
CA GLY A 67 -4.42 -4.93 3.75
C GLY A 67 -3.69 -4.89 5.10
N TRP A 68 -2.46 -5.39 5.13
CA TRP A 68 -1.60 -5.42 6.32
C TRP A 68 -0.11 -5.34 5.96
N ILE A 69 0.73 -5.00 6.95
CA ILE A 69 2.20 -4.97 6.83
C ILE A 69 2.81 -6.05 7.73
N LEU A 70 3.78 -6.82 7.24
CA LEU A 70 4.67 -7.66 8.04
C LEU A 70 6.02 -6.94 8.19
N PHE A 71 6.44 -6.66 9.42
CA PHE A 71 7.74 -6.09 9.73
C PHE A 71 8.30 -6.70 11.01
N ASP A 72 9.57 -7.09 10.99
CA ASP A 72 10.29 -7.62 12.16
C ASP A 72 9.56 -8.75 12.91
N GLY A 73 8.94 -9.65 12.14
CA GLY A 73 8.23 -10.82 12.63
C GLY A 73 6.79 -10.57 13.09
N GLU A 74 6.28 -9.33 13.02
CA GLU A 74 4.92 -9.00 13.41
C GLU A 74 4.09 -8.45 12.26
N TYR A 75 2.83 -8.87 12.24
CA TYR A 75 1.80 -8.32 11.39
C TYR A 75 1.23 -7.07 12.03
N PHE A 76 0.93 -6.06 11.22
CA PHE A 76 0.27 -4.83 11.61
C PHE A 76 -1.00 -4.67 10.76
N GLU A 77 -2.15 -4.69 11.43
CA GLU A 77 -3.48 -4.58 10.85
C GLU A 77 -4.20 -3.35 11.42
N TRP A 78 -5.05 -2.72 10.61
CA TRP A 78 -6.04 -1.75 11.07
C TRP A 78 -7.33 -1.93 10.28
N GLY A 79 -8.48 -1.68 10.89
CA GLY A 79 -9.75 -2.04 10.24
C GLY A 79 -10.19 -3.47 10.51
N VAL A 80 -9.65 -4.13 11.55
CA VAL A 80 -10.01 -5.51 11.91
C VAL A 80 -11.46 -5.56 12.41
N SER A 81 -11.83 -4.58 13.24
CA SER A 81 -13.20 -4.37 13.75
C SER A 81 -13.52 -2.88 13.80
N GLY A 82 -13.67 -2.26 12.62
CA GLY A 82 -13.88 -0.81 12.52
C GLY A 82 -12.60 -0.03 12.77
N ASP A 83 -12.52 0.74 13.86
CA ASP A 83 -11.35 1.60 14.16
C ASP A 83 -10.19 0.87 14.85
N SER A 84 -10.31 -0.44 15.06
CA SER A 84 -9.35 -1.22 15.82
C SER A 84 -8.08 -1.51 15.01
N TYR A 85 -6.92 -1.38 15.67
CA TYR A 85 -5.64 -1.90 15.18
C TYR A 85 -5.30 -3.21 15.89
N HIS A 86 -4.45 -4.01 15.25
CA HIS A 86 -3.85 -5.21 15.83
C HIS A 86 -2.39 -5.29 15.41
N TYR A 87 -1.53 -5.75 16.30
CA TYR A 87 -0.21 -6.22 15.93
C TYR A 87 0.17 -7.49 16.70
N GLY A 88 0.91 -8.39 16.06
CA GLY A 88 1.34 -9.63 16.70
C GLY A 88 1.94 -10.63 15.72
N SER A 89 2.33 -11.79 16.24
CA SER A 89 2.92 -12.89 15.45
C SER A 89 1.93 -13.59 14.52
N THR A 90 0.63 -13.34 14.68
CA THR A 90 -0.45 -13.85 13.84
C THR A 90 -1.37 -12.71 13.42
N LEU A 91 -1.95 -12.85 12.22
CA LEU A 91 -3.07 -12.02 11.78
C LEU A 91 -4.34 -12.45 12.49
N THR A 92 -5.25 -11.51 12.70
CA THR A 92 -6.49 -11.75 13.44
C THR A 92 -7.33 -12.89 12.84
N ASP A 93 -7.29 -13.05 11.52
CA ASP A 93 -8.10 -14.05 10.80
C ASP A 93 -7.23 -15.10 10.06
N ALA A 94 -5.98 -15.30 10.49
CA ALA A 94 -5.02 -16.17 9.80
C ALA A 94 -5.52 -17.62 9.63
N ASP A 95 -6.18 -18.17 10.65
CA ASP A 95 -6.61 -19.58 10.67
C ASP A 95 -7.88 -19.84 9.85
N HIS A 96 -8.65 -18.77 9.56
CA HIS A 96 -9.95 -18.87 8.93
C HIS A 96 -9.93 -18.39 7.48
N CYS A 97 -9.09 -17.41 7.19
CA CYS A 97 -9.08 -16.72 5.91
C CYS A 97 -7.76 -16.87 5.20
N LYS A 98 -7.85 -17.18 3.89
CA LYS A 98 -6.68 -17.23 3.03
C LYS A 98 -5.98 -15.87 3.08
N THR A 99 -4.70 -15.94 3.41
CA THR A 99 -3.83 -14.79 3.53
C THR A 99 -2.65 -14.97 2.58
N VAL A 100 -2.28 -13.89 1.88
CA VAL A 100 -1.16 -13.86 0.94
C VAL A 100 -0.23 -12.73 1.32
N ARG A 101 1.04 -13.06 1.56
CA ARG A 101 2.15 -12.11 1.64
C ARG A 101 2.76 -11.92 0.26
N GLU A 102 3.28 -10.74 -0.02
CA GLU A 102 4.19 -10.57 -1.15
C GLU A 102 5.44 -11.46 -1.03
N SER A 103 5.91 -11.94 -2.17
CA SER A 103 7.10 -12.79 -2.25
C SER A 103 8.40 -12.01 -2.09
N GLN A 104 8.39 -10.73 -2.49
CA GLN A 104 9.53 -9.82 -2.38
C GLN A 104 9.26 -8.77 -1.30
N PRO A 105 10.30 -8.28 -0.62
CA PRO A 105 10.15 -7.18 0.31
C PRO A 105 9.70 -5.91 -0.43
N ALA A 106 8.78 -5.18 0.19
CA ALA A 106 8.35 -3.88 -0.30
C ALA A 106 9.43 -2.81 -0.06
N GLY A 107 10.26 -3.01 0.96
CA GLY A 107 11.42 -2.19 1.27
C GLY A 107 12.15 -2.69 2.52
N TYR A 108 13.16 -1.93 2.95
CA TYR A 108 13.91 -2.17 4.18
C TYR A 108 13.83 -0.94 5.08
N SER A 109 13.78 -1.16 6.40
CA SER A 109 13.72 -0.09 7.39
C SER A 109 14.75 -0.27 8.51
N GLN A 110 15.28 0.85 8.98
CA GLN A 110 16.16 0.93 10.15
C GLN A 110 15.38 1.15 11.46
N LEU A 111 14.07 1.42 11.37
CA LEU A 111 13.22 1.60 12.54
C LEU A 111 13.11 0.30 13.34
N ASP A 112 12.81 0.44 14.63
CA ASP A 112 12.46 -0.68 15.47
C ASP A 112 10.96 -1.00 15.35
N ARG A 113 10.62 -2.25 15.68
CA ARG A 113 9.24 -2.70 15.73
C ARG A 113 8.39 -1.86 16.68
N ALA A 114 8.96 -1.48 17.83
CA ALA A 114 8.29 -0.67 18.84
C ALA A 114 7.84 0.70 18.31
N CYS A 115 8.57 1.31 17.38
CA CYS A 115 8.10 2.51 16.68
C CYS A 115 6.82 2.24 15.89
N ILE A 116 6.80 1.17 15.11
CA ILE A 116 5.66 0.84 14.25
C ILE A 116 4.42 0.45 15.07
N GLU A 117 4.62 -0.23 16.20
CA GLU A 117 3.56 -0.44 17.17
C GLU A 117 2.95 0.89 17.63
N LYS A 118 3.77 1.88 18.00
CA LYS A 118 3.27 3.22 18.39
C LYS A 118 2.55 3.92 17.24
N CYS A 119 3.05 3.81 16.01
CA CYS A 119 2.36 4.32 14.83
C CYS A 119 0.98 3.68 14.66
N ALA A 120 0.89 2.35 14.82
CA ALA A 120 -0.38 1.65 14.72
C ALA A 120 -1.38 2.10 15.79
N ARG A 121 -0.92 2.23 17.05
CA ARG A 121 -1.73 2.74 18.16
C ARG A 121 -2.25 4.16 17.92
N SER A 122 -1.40 5.02 17.35
CA SER A 122 -1.68 6.45 17.14
C SER A 122 -2.46 6.73 15.85
N TYR A 123 -2.63 5.73 14.97
CA TYR A 123 -3.11 5.93 13.61
C TYR A 123 -4.47 6.63 13.56
N LYS A 124 -5.46 6.16 14.34
CA LYS A 124 -6.79 6.78 14.42
C LYS A 124 -6.71 8.24 14.88
N GLY A 125 -5.90 8.52 15.91
CA GLY A 125 -5.70 9.88 16.41
C GLY A 125 -5.09 10.80 15.36
N ARG A 126 -4.23 10.27 14.48
CA ARG A 126 -3.56 11.02 13.43
C ARG A 126 -4.40 11.23 12.17
N TYR A 127 -5.11 10.20 11.72
CA TYR A 127 -5.76 10.16 10.40
C TYR A 127 -7.29 10.09 10.45
N GLY A 128 -7.88 9.95 11.64
CA GLY A 128 -9.32 9.89 11.84
C GLY A 128 -9.87 8.46 11.85
N ALA A 129 -11.20 8.36 11.84
CA ALA A 129 -11.93 7.09 11.88
C ALA A 129 -11.85 6.33 10.55
N TYR A 130 -12.21 5.05 10.62
CA TYR A 130 -12.24 4.13 9.49
C TYR A 130 -13.35 4.51 8.51
N HIS A 131 -12.95 4.67 7.25
CA HIS A 131 -13.84 4.91 6.14
C HIS A 131 -13.43 4.02 4.97
N LEU A 132 -14.37 3.22 4.47
CA LEU A 132 -14.12 2.20 3.45
C LEU A 132 -13.39 2.73 2.20
N LEU A 133 -13.59 3.99 1.82
CA LEU A 133 -13.06 4.55 0.57
C LEU A 133 -11.89 5.53 0.75
N THR A 134 -11.61 5.99 1.97
CA THR A 134 -10.70 7.14 2.19
C THR A 134 -9.74 7.00 3.38
N ASN A 135 -10.04 6.13 4.33
CA ASN A 135 -9.16 5.82 5.45
C ASN A 135 -9.43 4.40 5.91
N ASN A 136 -8.91 3.43 5.17
CA ASN A 136 -9.15 2.01 5.40
C ASN A 136 -7.86 1.23 5.70
N CYS A 137 -7.94 -0.10 5.72
CA CYS A 137 -6.82 -0.99 5.98
C CYS A 137 -5.66 -0.86 4.97
N HIS A 138 -5.96 -0.55 3.70
CA HIS A 138 -4.94 -0.31 2.67
C HIS A 138 -4.26 1.04 2.87
N ASP A 139 -5.02 2.08 3.22
CA ASP A 139 -4.44 3.40 3.56
C ASP A 139 -3.51 3.29 4.76
N PHE A 140 -3.91 2.52 5.77
CA PHE A 140 -3.07 2.19 6.91
C PHE A 140 -1.77 1.51 6.47
N ALA A 141 -1.86 0.41 5.72
CA ALA A 141 -0.68 -0.33 5.28
C ALA A 141 0.28 0.55 4.44
N ASN A 142 -0.27 1.40 3.57
CA ASN A 142 0.51 2.33 2.76
C ASN A 142 1.24 3.37 3.62
N ARG A 143 0.57 3.93 4.63
CA ARG A 143 1.18 4.92 5.53
C ARG A 143 2.23 4.30 6.44
N ILE A 144 2.03 3.07 6.92
CA ILE A 144 3.06 2.35 7.67
C ILE A 144 4.27 2.03 6.77
N SER A 145 4.05 1.63 5.51
CA SER A 145 5.13 1.47 4.52
C SER A 145 5.88 2.78 4.26
N GLU A 146 5.19 3.91 4.18
CA GLU A 146 5.81 5.23 4.05
C GLU A 146 6.71 5.56 5.26
N VAL A 147 6.23 5.29 6.48
CA VAL A 147 7.03 5.44 7.71
C VAL A 147 8.29 4.56 7.64
N LEU A 148 8.12 3.28 7.34
CA LEU A 148 9.21 2.30 7.26
C LEU A 148 10.26 2.68 6.21
N CYS A 149 9.82 3.20 5.06
CA CYS A 149 10.71 3.54 3.96
C CYS A 149 11.46 4.86 4.18
N ASN A 150 10.77 5.89 4.68
CA ASN A 150 11.27 7.27 4.61
C ASN A 150 11.84 7.78 5.92
N HIS A 151 11.74 7.03 7.02
CA HIS A 151 12.22 7.45 8.32
C HIS A 151 13.30 6.54 8.90
N THR A 152 14.31 7.15 9.49
CA THR A 152 15.35 6.47 10.31
C THR A 152 15.14 6.67 11.81
N GLN A 153 14.22 7.54 12.19
CA GLN A 153 13.80 7.80 13.57
C GLN A 153 12.27 7.81 13.64
N CYS A 154 11.72 7.43 14.80
CA CYS A 154 10.29 7.30 14.93
C CYS A 154 9.57 8.65 14.75
N PRO A 155 8.59 8.76 13.83
CA PRO A 155 7.89 10.01 13.58
C PRO A 155 7.20 10.55 14.83
N GLY A 156 7.10 11.88 14.94
CA GLY A 156 6.49 12.57 16.09
C GLY A 156 5.00 12.34 16.32
N TRP A 157 4.33 11.56 15.46
CA TRP A 157 2.93 11.16 15.65
C TRP A 157 2.80 9.71 16.11
N CYS A 158 3.90 8.95 16.17
CA CYS A 158 3.94 7.58 16.64
C CYS A 158 4.33 7.55 18.13
N HIS A 159 3.41 7.96 19.02
CA HIS A 159 3.67 8.11 20.45
C HIS A 159 2.65 7.36 21.31
#